data_AF-A0A6I9SSS1-F1
#
_entry.id   AF-A0A6I9SSS1-F1
#
_cell.length_a   1.000
_cell.length_b   1.000
_cell.length_c   1.000
_cell.angle_alpha   90.00
_cell.angle_beta   90.00
_cell.angle_gamma   90.00
#
_symmetry.space_group_name_H-M   'P 1'
#
loop_
_entity.id
_entity.type
_entity.pdbx_description
1 polymer ?
#
loop_
_entity_poly.entity_id
_entity_poly.type
_entity_poly.pdbx_seq_one_letter_code
_entity_poly.pdbx_strand_id
1 'polypeptide(L)'
;MDDNSMQESLLSSEAEHEGDLKARVLEESKKIWRVATPGVISRVASFGTIVVTQSFIGHINSLDLAGYALVQTLSVRFVNGILIGMSSATETLCGQAFGARQYHMMGIHLQRSWFIDLITLTLLLPVFLFATPIFNLLGEEEAIAKSAGYISLWFIPFVYGLIFSLTIQMYLQAQQKNMIIAWLSALQFVIHILLSYLFVDVLDFGVAGAMGALCTSSWFVVLGEFMYIFGGWCSDTWKGFSVAAVQDMLPAVKLSMSSGVMICLELWYYAILVLLAGYMKNAEVAISAFSICLNISGWMINSIFGIMGAACVRIANELGRGDAKAAKFSIRVLMSTSVAIALFFWILCMAFSNKLGYLFTNEEEVAQTVSDLSLLLAFTVLLGCIFPVLSGIAVGAGLQTKVALINLICFYVIGLPMGTVLGYAIHLQVEGIWLGMNTGVVAQTLSLSFMVWRTNWDEEVSKTSARLKKWYLRSSEENNHA
;
A
#
# COMPACT_ATOMS: atom_id res chain seq x y z
N MET A 1 -3.97 23.61 43.22
CA MET A 1 -4.21 22.38 42.45
C MET A 1 -3.62 21.28 43.30
N ASP A 2 -4.48 20.57 44.03
CA ASP A 2 -4.08 19.67 45.12
C ASP A 2 -3.39 18.41 44.57
N ASP A 3 -2.23 18.09 45.14
CA ASP A 3 -1.42 16.88 44.85
C ASP A 3 -2.25 15.59 44.93
N ASN A 4 -3.29 15.56 45.79
CA ASN A 4 -4.20 14.43 45.91
C ASN A 4 -5.00 14.15 44.62
N SER A 5 -5.37 15.17 43.85
CA SER A 5 -6.11 14.99 42.59
C SER A 5 -5.25 14.38 41.47
N MET A 6 -3.95 14.70 41.48
CA MET A 6 -2.98 14.16 40.54
C MET A 6 -2.61 12.71 40.91
N GLN A 7 -2.55 12.42 42.22
CA GLN A 7 -2.27 11.08 42.72
C GLN A 7 -3.47 10.13 42.56
N GLU A 8 -4.71 10.61 42.73
CA GLU A 8 -5.93 9.85 42.38
C GLU A 8 -6.08 9.64 40.87
N SER A 9 -5.71 10.62 40.04
CA SER A 9 -5.62 10.46 38.58
C SER A 9 -4.60 9.38 38.20
N LEU A 10 -3.43 9.36 38.82
CA LEU A 10 -2.39 8.36 38.56
C LEU A 10 -2.81 6.97 39.04
N LEU A 11 -3.41 6.86 40.23
CA LEU A 11 -3.93 5.61 40.77
C LEU A 11 -5.14 5.08 39.99
N SER A 12 -6.00 5.96 39.45
CA SER A 12 -7.08 5.57 38.54
C SER A 12 -6.57 5.07 37.18
N SER A 13 -5.47 5.66 36.68
CA SER A 13 -4.78 5.19 35.46
C SER A 13 -4.03 3.87 35.67
N GLU A 14 -3.51 3.63 36.88
CA GLU A 14 -2.89 2.34 37.25
C GLU A 14 -3.96 1.26 37.49
N ALA A 15 -5.13 1.61 38.03
CA ALA A 15 -6.25 0.69 38.19
C ALA A 15 -6.90 0.28 36.85
N GLU A 16 -6.91 1.16 35.84
CA GLU A 16 -7.31 0.78 34.46
C GLU A 16 -6.32 -0.20 33.78
N HIS A 17 -5.08 -0.30 34.29
CA HIS A 17 -4.07 -1.20 33.74
C HIS A 17 -4.21 -2.68 34.18
N GLU A 18 -5.07 -2.98 35.16
CA GLU A 18 -5.33 -4.34 35.70
C GLU A 18 -6.58 -5.03 35.11
N GLY A 19 -7.10 -4.58 33.97
CA GLY A 19 -8.12 -5.36 33.25
C GLY A 19 -7.61 -6.73 32.78
N ASP A 20 -8.47 -7.76 32.78
CA ASP A 20 -8.22 -9.08 32.20
C ASP A 20 -7.47 -8.93 30.86
N LEU A 21 -6.35 -9.64 30.69
CA LEU A 21 -5.55 -9.61 29.47
C LEU A 21 -6.42 -9.82 28.22
N LYS A 22 -7.45 -10.68 28.32
CA LYS A 22 -8.41 -10.90 27.23
C LYS A 22 -9.18 -9.63 26.88
N ALA A 23 -9.67 -8.88 27.88
CA ALA A 23 -10.38 -7.63 27.66
C ALA A 23 -9.49 -6.59 26.98
N ARG A 24 -8.23 -6.46 27.42
CA ARG A 24 -7.24 -5.55 26.82
C ARG A 24 -6.90 -5.92 25.36
N VAL A 25 -6.70 -7.22 25.10
CA VAL A 25 -6.46 -7.73 23.74
C VAL A 25 -7.68 -7.48 22.85
N LEU A 26 -8.89 -7.72 23.36
CA LEU A 26 -10.13 -7.49 22.63
C LEU A 26 -10.32 -6.00 22.29
N GLU A 27 -10.03 -5.11 23.24
CA GLU A 27 -10.14 -3.67 23.02
C GLU A 27 -9.14 -3.18 21.96
N GLU A 28 -7.88 -3.61 22.05
CA GLU A 28 -6.87 -3.26 21.05
C GLU A 28 -7.20 -3.86 19.68
N SER A 29 -7.68 -5.11 19.64
CA SER A 29 -8.16 -5.74 18.41
C SER A 29 -9.30 -4.96 17.77
N LYS A 30 -10.28 -4.46 18.55
CA LYS A 30 -11.35 -3.60 18.04
C LYS A 30 -10.79 -2.31 17.42
N LYS A 31 -9.79 -1.68 18.05
CA LYS A 31 -9.13 -0.48 17.51
C LYS A 31 -8.42 -0.76 16.19
N ILE A 32 -7.71 -1.89 16.10
CA ILE A 32 -7.03 -2.35 14.88
C ILE A 32 -8.06 -2.58 13.76
N TRP A 33 -9.09 -3.40 14.01
CA TRP A 33 -10.08 -3.76 12.99
C TRP A 33 -10.97 -2.60 12.54
N ARG A 34 -11.16 -1.58 13.39
CA ARG A 34 -11.81 -0.32 13.01
C ARG A 34 -11.05 0.44 11.93
N VAL A 35 -9.74 0.21 11.79
CA VAL A 35 -8.91 0.77 10.71
C VAL A 35 -8.70 -0.24 9.59
N ALA A 36 -8.41 -1.49 9.95
CA ALA A 36 -8.08 -2.52 8.97
C ALA A 36 -9.25 -2.83 8.05
N THR A 37 -10.44 -3.11 8.59
CA THR A 37 -11.59 -3.57 7.78
C THR A 37 -11.96 -2.60 6.66
N PRO A 38 -12.12 -1.29 6.93
CA PRO A 38 -12.44 -0.35 5.85
C PRO A 38 -11.28 -0.17 4.87
N GLY A 39 -10.03 -0.26 5.34
CA GLY A 39 -8.85 -0.27 4.49
C GLY A 39 -8.85 -1.46 3.52
N VAL A 40 -9.16 -2.67 4.02
CA VAL A 40 -9.29 -3.88 3.18
C VAL A 40 -10.38 -3.70 2.12
N ILE A 41 -11.57 -3.27 2.52
CA ILE A 41 -12.69 -3.03 1.60
C ILE A 41 -12.29 -2.05 0.50
N SER A 42 -11.63 -0.93 0.88
CA SER A 42 -11.17 0.07 -0.08
C SER A 42 -10.18 -0.52 -1.09
N ARG A 43 -9.16 -1.24 -0.62
CA ARG A 43 -8.13 -1.84 -1.48
C ARG A 43 -8.71 -2.91 -2.42
N VAL A 44 -9.60 -3.75 -1.92
CA VAL A 44 -10.28 -4.79 -2.72
C VAL A 44 -11.17 -4.15 -3.78
N ALA A 45 -11.96 -3.13 -3.43
CA ALA A 45 -12.81 -2.42 -4.37
C ALA A 45 -11.98 -1.73 -5.47
N SER A 46 -10.92 -1.00 -5.10
CA SER A 46 -10.03 -0.34 -6.06
C SER A 46 -9.29 -1.35 -6.96
N PHE A 47 -8.91 -2.51 -6.45
CA PHE A 47 -8.33 -3.56 -7.30
C PHE A 47 -9.38 -4.14 -8.25
N GLY A 48 -10.60 -4.37 -7.76
CA GLY A 48 -11.74 -4.81 -8.56
C GLY A 48 -12.03 -3.91 -9.76
N THR A 49 -11.88 -2.59 -9.62
CA THR A 49 -12.15 -1.65 -10.73
C THR A 49 -11.13 -1.80 -11.86
N ILE A 50 -9.86 -2.07 -11.52
CA ILE A 50 -8.81 -2.33 -12.50
C ILE A 50 -9.12 -3.63 -13.26
N VAL A 51 -9.56 -4.68 -12.54
CA VAL A 51 -9.94 -5.97 -13.13
C VAL A 51 -11.15 -5.81 -14.04
N VAL A 52 -12.20 -5.10 -13.61
CA VAL A 52 -13.40 -4.85 -14.43
C VAL A 52 -13.03 -4.08 -15.70
N THR A 53 -12.25 -3.00 -15.59
CA THR A 53 -11.79 -2.23 -16.76
C THR A 53 -11.05 -3.14 -17.75
N GLN A 54 -10.12 -3.96 -17.25
CA GLN A 54 -9.37 -4.91 -18.06
C GLN A 54 -10.29 -5.92 -18.76
N SER A 55 -11.29 -6.46 -18.04
CA SER A 55 -12.25 -7.40 -18.62
C SER A 55 -13.05 -6.76 -19.76
N PHE A 56 -13.56 -5.54 -19.62
CA PHE A 56 -14.27 -4.85 -20.71
C PHE A 56 -13.38 -4.61 -21.92
N ILE A 57 -12.14 -4.13 -21.72
CA ILE A 57 -11.17 -3.93 -22.81
C ILE A 57 -10.89 -5.26 -23.52
N GLY A 58 -10.74 -6.36 -22.77
CA GLY A 58 -10.51 -7.69 -23.33
C GLY A 58 -11.64 -8.22 -24.20
N HIS A 59 -12.90 -7.85 -23.94
CA HIS A 59 -14.03 -8.21 -24.80
C HIS A 59 -14.12 -7.36 -26.06
N ILE A 60 -13.54 -6.14 -26.06
CA ILE A 60 -13.51 -5.27 -27.22
C ILE A 60 -12.50 -5.80 -28.24
N ASN A 61 -11.23 -5.93 -27.87
CA ASN A 61 -10.21 -6.59 -28.68
C ASN A 61 -8.94 -6.95 -27.88
N SER A 62 -8.17 -7.90 -28.40
CA SER A 62 -6.95 -8.40 -27.75
C SER A 62 -5.75 -7.45 -27.83
N LEU A 63 -5.66 -6.62 -28.88
CA LEU A 63 -4.54 -5.68 -29.07
C LEU A 63 -4.55 -4.59 -27.97
N ASP A 64 -5.72 -4.01 -27.72
CA ASP A 64 -5.90 -2.98 -26.69
C ASP A 64 -5.83 -3.55 -25.28
N LEU A 65 -6.24 -4.81 -25.09
CA LEU A 65 -6.00 -5.52 -23.84
C LEU A 65 -4.49 -5.63 -23.54
N ALA A 66 -3.69 -6.01 -24.55
CA ALA A 66 -2.24 -6.08 -24.42
C ALA A 66 -1.64 -4.69 -24.12
N GLY A 67 -2.06 -3.66 -24.87
CA GLY A 67 -1.63 -2.29 -24.63
C GLY A 67 -1.98 -1.78 -23.22
N TYR A 68 -3.21 -2.03 -22.75
CA TYR A 68 -3.66 -1.69 -21.40
C TYR A 68 -2.84 -2.42 -20.32
N ALA A 69 -2.65 -3.73 -20.47
CA ALA A 69 -1.89 -4.55 -19.53
C ALA A 69 -0.44 -4.10 -19.42
N LEU A 70 0.17 -3.71 -20.56
CA LEU A 70 1.51 -3.18 -20.62
C LEU A 70 1.64 -1.84 -19.87
N VAL A 71 0.73 -0.89 -20.13
CA VAL A 71 0.69 0.40 -19.43
C VAL A 71 0.45 0.22 -17.94
N GLN A 72 -0.49 -0.64 -17.55
CA GLN A 72 -0.75 -0.95 -16.15
C GLN A 72 0.51 -1.47 -15.46
N THR A 73 1.15 -2.48 -16.04
CA THR A 73 2.26 -3.20 -15.40
C THR A 73 3.54 -2.37 -15.34
N LEU A 74 3.87 -1.63 -16.40
CA LEU A 74 5.14 -0.91 -16.51
C LEU A 74 5.04 0.56 -16.12
N SER A 75 3.97 1.26 -16.50
CA SER A 75 3.83 2.70 -16.24
C SER A 75 3.06 2.97 -14.95
N VAL A 76 1.83 2.47 -14.84
CA VAL A 76 0.94 2.79 -13.70
C VAL A 76 1.51 2.22 -12.41
N ARG A 77 1.93 0.95 -12.37
CA ARG A 77 2.51 0.36 -11.15
C ARG A 77 3.81 1.04 -10.72
N PHE A 78 4.64 1.49 -11.67
CA PHE A 78 5.86 2.25 -11.37
C PHE A 78 5.53 3.57 -10.69
N VAL A 79 4.65 4.38 -11.29
CA VAL A 79 4.26 5.69 -10.75
C VAL A 79 3.49 5.53 -9.44
N ASN A 80 2.54 4.59 -9.38
CA ASN A 80 1.75 4.33 -8.19
C ASN A 80 2.60 3.81 -7.03
N GLY A 81 3.65 3.02 -7.29
CA GLY A 81 4.61 2.61 -6.26
C GLY A 81 5.30 3.79 -5.58
N ILE A 82 5.74 4.77 -6.37
CA ILE A 82 6.32 6.02 -5.86
C ILE A 82 5.28 6.80 -5.07
N LEU A 83 4.08 7.01 -5.64
CA LEU A 83 3.01 7.79 -5.00
C LEU A 83 2.54 7.16 -3.68
N ILE A 84 2.22 5.87 -3.64
CA ILE A 84 1.81 5.19 -2.41
C ILE A 84 2.90 5.30 -1.35
N GLY A 85 4.17 5.13 -1.75
CA GLY A 85 5.30 5.30 -0.85
C GLY A 85 5.33 6.71 -0.28
N MET A 86 5.39 7.73 -1.12
CA MET A 86 5.44 9.13 -0.69
C MET A 86 4.24 9.52 0.18
N SER A 87 3.02 9.15 -0.24
CA SER A 87 1.81 9.42 0.53
C SER A 87 1.81 8.72 1.89
N SER A 88 2.44 7.54 2.06
CA SER A 88 2.50 6.84 3.36
C SER A 88 3.18 7.65 4.47
N ALA A 89 4.02 8.64 4.12
CA ALA A 89 4.55 9.59 5.09
C ALA A 89 3.42 10.37 5.79
N THR A 90 2.35 10.70 5.06
CA THR A 90 1.16 11.39 5.59
C THR A 90 0.46 10.58 6.66
N GLU A 91 0.41 9.26 6.52
CA GLU A 91 -0.14 8.37 7.55
C GLU A 91 0.64 8.48 8.86
N THR A 92 1.98 8.47 8.80
CA THR A 92 2.87 8.68 9.96
C THR A 92 2.65 10.07 10.57
N LEU A 93 2.69 11.13 9.76
CA LEU A 93 2.64 12.50 10.27
C LEU A 93 1.27 12.84 10.87
N CYS A 94 0.20 12.50 10.15
CA CYS A 94 -1.17 12.69 10.62
C CYS A 94 -1.47 11.80 11.85
N GLY A 95 -1.01 10.54 11.86
CA GLY A 95 -1.22 9.65 13.00
C GLY A 95 -0.53 10.15 14.27
N GLN A 96 0.73 10.58 14.17
CA GLN A 96 1.43 11.14 15.32
C GLN A 96 0.82 12.45 15.80
N ALA A 97 0.42 13.35 14.88
CA ALA A 97 -0.27 14.59 15.23
C ALA A 97 -1.62 14.31 15.92
N PHE A 98 -2.39 13.33 15.43
CA PHE A 98 -3.64 12.91 16.03
C PHE A 98 -3.44 12.33 17.43
N GLY A 99 -2.44 11.44 17.60
CA GLY A 99 -2.06 10.88 18.89
C GLY A 99 -1.68 11.93 19.93
N ALA A 100 -0.97 12.96 19.49
CA ALA A 100 -0.55 14.11 20.30
C ALA A 100 -1.65 15.17 20.51
N ARG A 101 -2.85 14.95 19.98
CA ARG A 101 -3.98 15.91 19.99
C ARG A 101 -3.68 17.23 19.29
N GLN A 102 -2.70 17.26 18.39
CA GLN A 102 -2.39 18.41 17.54
C GLN A 102 -3.23 18.37 16.25
N TYR A 103 -4.56 18.39 16.40
CA TYR A 103 -5.49 18.14 15.30
C TYR A 103 -5.34 19.11 14.13
N HIS A 104 -5.04 20.39 14.40
CA HIS A 104 -4.85 21.40 13.35
C HIS A 104 -3.69 21.08 12.40
N MET A 105 -2.66 20.38 12.88
CA MET A 105 -1.50 19.99 12.06
C MET A 105 -1.86 18.95 11.00
N MET A 106 -2.91 18.16 11.21
CA MET A 106 -3.28 17.10 10.27
C MET A 106 -3.67 17.66 8.90
N GLY A 107 -4.47 18.73 8.86
CA GLY A 107 -4.84 19.39 7.60
C GLY A 107 -3.63 20.01 6.90
N ILE A 108 -2.67 20.54 7.66
CA ILE A 108 -1.41 21.08 7.13
C ILE A 108 -0.55 19.96 6.51
N HIS A 109 -0.44 18.81 7.20
CA HIS A 109 0.28 17.64 6.67
C HIS A 109 -0.37 17.08 5.41
N LEU A 110 -1.70 17.02 5.35
CA LEU A 110 -2.43 16.60 4.15
C LEU A 110 -2.13 17.51 2.96
N GLN A 111 -2.24 18.83 3.14
CA GLN A 111 -1.93 19.81 2.10
C GLN A 111 -0.47 19.69 1.63
N ARG A 112 0.46 19.50 2.57
CA ARG A 112 1.88 19.30 2.25
C ARG A 112 2.09 18.05 1.39
N SER A 113 1.40 16.95 1.68
CA SER A 113 1.44 15.74 0.85
C SER A 113 0.96 16.03 -0.56
N TRP A 114 -0.16 16.75 -0.72
CA TRP A 114 -0.67 17.12 -2.05
C TRP A 114 0.38 17.88 -2.84
N PHE A 115 1.04 18.88 -2.25
CA PHE A 115 2.10 19.62 -2.95
C PHE A 115 3.26 18.72 -3.36
N ILE A 116 3.76 17.89 -2.44
CA ILE A 116 4.88 16.99 -2.73
C ILE A 116 4.51 15.99 -3.84
N ASP A 117 3.36 15.33 -3.71
CA ASP A 117 2.93 14.26 -4.61
C ASP A 117 2.53 14.82 -6.00
N LEU A 118 1.91 16.00 -6.07
CA LEU A 118 1.61 16.68 -7.34
C LEU A 118 2.88 17.07 -8.10
N ILE A 119 3.91 17.59 -7.41
CA ILE A 119 5.19 17.91 -8.03
C ILE A 119 5.84 16.63 -8.55
N THR A 120 5.92 15.59 -7.71
CA THR A 120 6.48 14.30 -8.11
C THR A 120 5.78 13.71 -9.33
N LEU A 121 4.44 13.63 -9.31
CA LEU A 121 3.70 13.08 -10.45
C LEU A 121 3.92 13.91 -11.71
N THR A 122 3.95 15.24 -11.59
CA THR A 122 4.20 16.13 -12.74
C THR A 122 5.57 15.84 -13.37
N LEU A 123 6.60 15.56 -12.57
CA LEU A 123 7.91 15.13 -13.06
C LEU A 123 7.89 13.73 -13.71
N LEU A 124 6.95 12.87 -13.30
CA LEU A 124 6.78 11.51 -13.83
C LEU A 124 5.84 11.42 -15.05
N LEU A 125 5.12 12.50 -15.40
CA LEU A 125 4.23 12.55 -16.57
C LEU A 125 4.84 12.10 -17.90
N PRO A 126 6.13 12.34 -18.20
CA PRO A 126 6.76 11.84 -19.41
C PRO A 126 6.60 10.31 -19.61
N VAL A 127 6.48 9.53 -18.54
CA VAL A 127 6.23 8.08 -18.61
C VAL A 127 4.92 7.74 -19.33
N PHE A 128 3.89 8.59 -19.20
CA PHE A 128 2.61 8.42 -19.89
C PHE A 128 2.61 9.10 -21.26
N LEU A 129 3.12 10.33 -21.35
CA LEU A 129 3.10 11.12 -22.60
C LEU A 129 3.95 10.48 -23.71
N PHE A 130 5.03 9.79 -23.35
CA PHE A 130 5.94 9.14 -24.28
C PHE A 130 5.84 7.61 -24.23
N ALA A 131 4.67 7.06 -23.86
CA ALA A 131 4.48 5.63 -23.72
C ALA A 131 4.84 4.84 -25.01
N THR A 132 4.35 5.24 -26.19
CA THR A 132 4.71 4.56 -27.47
C THR A 132 6.21 4.49 -27.72
N PRO A 133 6.98 5.60 -27.75
CA PRO A 133 8.41 5.52 -27.98
C PRO A 133 9.16 4.80 -26.86
N ILE A 134 8.69 4.87 -25.60
CA ILE A 134 9.26 4.09 -24.49
C ILE A 134 9.08 2.60 -24.74
N PHE A 135 7.87 2.14 -25.08
CA PHE A 135 7.61 0.71 -25.32
C PHE A 135 8.29 0.19 -26.58
N ASN A 136 8.36 0.99 -27.65
CA ASN A 136 9.18 0.66 -28.83
C ASN A 136 10.67 0.48 -28.45
N LEU A 137 11.20 1.35 -27.58
CA LEU A 137 12.59 1.24 -27.10
C LEU A 137 12.82 -0.02 -26.26
N LEU A 138 11.79 -0.46 -25.53
CA LEU A 138 11.80 -1.69 -24.75
C LEU A 138 11.64 -2.96 -25.62
N GLY A 139 11.42 -2.80 -26.93
CA GLY A 139 11.35 -3.90 -27.90
C GLY A 139 9.95 -4.46 -28.14
N GLU A 140 8.91 -3.76 -27.70
CA GLU A 140 7.51 -4.16 -27.91
C GLU A 140 7.10 -4.01 -29.39
N GLU A 141 6.15 -4.82 -29.83
CA GLU A 141 5.61 -4.73 -31.19
C GLU A 141 4.95 -3.37 -31.43
N GLU A 142 5.20 -2.78 -32.61
CA GLU A 142 4.77 -1.41 -32.94
C GLU A 142 3.25 -1.20 -32.75
N ALA A 143 2.43 -2.22 -33.07
CA ALA A 143 0.98 -2.16 -32.89
C ALA A 143 0.58 -2.07 -31.41
N ILE A 144 1.21 -2.88 -30.54
CA ILE A 144 0.98 -2.89 -29.09
C ILE A 144 1.47 -1.57 -28.47
N ALA A 145 2.66 -1.11 -28.86
CA ALA A 145 3.22 0.15 -28.37
C ALA A 145 2.37 1.38 -28.77
N LYS A 146 1.78 1.38 -29.98
CA LYS A 146 0.82 2.41 -30.41
C LYS A 146 -0.46 2.36 -29.58
N SER A 147 -1.00 1.16 -29.34
CA SER A 147 -2.18 0.98 -28.51
C SER A 147 -1.95 1.46 -27.07
N ALA A 148 -0.88 0.98 -26.44
CA ALA A 148 -0.41 1.42 -25.14
C ALA A 148 -0.22 2.95 -25.06
N GLY A 149 0.23 3.58 -26.16
CA GLY A 149 0.41 5.01 -26.28
C GLY A 149 -0.84 5.86 -26.08
N TYR A 150 -1.96 5.48 -26.69
CA TYR A 150 -3.19 6.25 -26.53
C TYR A 150 -3.90 5.88 -25.21
N ILE A 151 -3.80 4.62 -24.76
CA ILE A 151 -4.35 4.17 -23.47
C ILE A 151 -3.64 4.86 -22.30
N SER A 152 -2.33 5.09 -22.38
CA SER A 152 -1.55 5.74 -21.32
C SER A 152 -2.06 7.15 -20.99
N LEU A 153 -2.59 7.87 -21.97
CA LEU A 153 -3.09 9.23 -21.77
C LEU A 153 -4.32 9.26 -20.87
N TRP A 154 -5.16 8.23 -20.93
CA TRP A 154 -6.32 8.10 -20.03
C TRP A 154 -5.92 7.84 -18.58
N PHE A 155 -4.72 7.29 -18.33
CA PHE A 155 -4.22 7.12 -16.98
C PHE A 155 -3.80 8.43 -16.32
N ILE A 156 -3.51 9.49 -17.08
CA ILE A 156 -3.10 10.80 -16.53
C ILE A 156 -4.14 11.34 -15.53
N PRO A 157 -5.42 11.57 -15.91
CA PRO A 157 -6.42 12.04 -14.95
C PRO A 157 -6.66 11.03 -13.82
N PHE A 158 -6.52 9.72 -14.07
CA PHE A 158 -6.64 8.69 -13.05
C PHE A 158 -5.55 8.80 -11.97
N VAL A 159 -4.27 8.91 -12.35
CA VAL A 159 -3.15 8.99 -11.39
C VAL A 159 -3.12 10.31 -10.61
N TYR A 160 -3.59 11.42 -11.19
CA TYR A 160 -3.82 12.65 -10.42
C TYR A 160 -4.92 12.49 -9.37
N GLY A 161 -6.00 11.78 -9.71
CA GLY A 161 -7.04 11.41 -8.75
C GLY A 161 -6.50 10.54 -7.61
N LEU A 162 -5.61 9.59 -7.92
CA LEU A 162 -4.99 8.72 -6.92
C LEU A 162 -4.21 9.49 -5.85
N ILE A 163 -3.54 10.60 -6.19
CA ILE A 163 -2.85 11.44 -5.20
C ILE A 163 -3.82 11.87 -4.11
N PHE A 164 -4.94 12.48 -4.51
CA PHE A 164 -5.94 12.97 -3.57
C PHE A 164 -6.53 11.82 -2.79
N SER A 165 -6.89 10.72 -3.45
CA SER A 165 -7.53 9.61 -2.76
C SER A 165 -6.60 8.93 -1.75
N LEU A 166 -5.35 8.61 -2.13
CA LEU A 166 -4.39 7.97 -1.21
C LEU A 166 -4.12 8.85 0.02
N THR A 167 -3.86 10.13 -0.19
CA THR A 167 -3.50 11.04 0.90
C THR A 167 -4.69 11.37 1.81
N ILE A 168 -5.88 11.56 1.25
CA ILE A 168 -7.11 11.77 2.03
C ILE A 168 -7.46 10.52 2.83
N GLN A 169 -7.36 9.32 2.23
CA GLN A 169 -7.58 8.07 2.95
C GLN A 169 -6.65 7.95 4.15
N MET A 170 -5.35 8.21 3.99
CA MET A 170 -4.39 8.18 5.09
C MET A 170 -4.67 9.23 6.18
N TYR A 171 -5.11 10.42 5.79
CA TYR A 171 -5.56 11.48 6.71
C TYR A 171 -6.83 11.09 7.49
N LEU A 172 -7.81 10.48 6.84
CA LEU A 172 -9.04 9.98 7.47
C LEU A 172 -8.74 8.75 8.35
N GLN A 173 -7.78 7.92 7.94
CA GLN A 173 -7.32 6.75 8.68
C GLN A 173 -6.65 7.09 9.99
N ALA A 174 -5.74 8.06 9.97
CA ALA A 174 -5.07 8.57 11.17
C ALA A 174 -6.04 8.97 12.30
N GLN A 175 -7.18 9.58 11.94
CA GLN A 175 -8.23 10.05 12.86
C GLN A 175 -9.40 9.06 13.05
N GLN A 176 -9.25 7.81 12.62
CA GLN A 176 -10.26 6.74 12.79
C GLN A 176 -11.62 7.00 12.10
N LYS A 177 -11.66 7.86 11.08
CA LYS A 177 -12.85 8.10 10.23
C LYS A 177 -12.82 7.18 9.01
N ASN A 178 -12.66 5.89 9.24
CA ASN A 178 -12.39 4.90 8.19
C ASN A 178 -13.61 4.45 7.38
N MET A 179 -14.80 4.48 7.99
CA MET A 179 -16.00 3.92 7.35
C MET A 179 -16.39 4.68 6.09
N ILE A 180 -16.19 6.00 6.03
CA ILE A 180 -16.49 6.78 4.82
C ILE A 180 -15.64 6.30 3.64
N ILE A 181 -14.38 5.93 3.88
CA ILE A 181 -13.49 5.38 2.85
C ILE A 181 -14.09 4.09 2.27
N ALA A 182 -14.50 3.16 3.14
CA ALA A 182 -15.10 1.91 2.68
C ALA A 182 -16.41 2.14 1.90
N TRP A 183 -17.28 3.03 2.37
CA TRP A 183 -18.54 3.33 1.68
C TRP A 183 -18.30 3.96 0.31
N LEU A 184 -17.39 4.93 0.21
CA LEU A 184 -17.06 5.57 -1.06
C LEU A 184 -16.42 4.57 -2.04
N SER A 185 -15.48 3.75 -1.59
CA SER A 185 -14.84 2.75 -2.46
C SER A 185 -15.81 1.65 -2.91
N ALA A 186 -16.66 1.14 -2.01
CA ALA A 186 -17.67 0.14 -2.37
C ALA A 186 -18.70 0.72 -3.37
N LEU A 187 -19.17 1.94 -3.14
CA LEU A 187 -20.08 2.62 -4.05
C LEU A 187 -19.40 2.92 -5.39
N GLN A 188 -18.13 3.33 -5.38
CA GLN A 188 -17.36 3.54 -6.60
C GLN A 188 -17.23 2.26 -7.42
N PHE A 189 -17.01 1.10 -6.80
CA PHE A 189 -16.95 -0.16 -7.53
C PHE A 189 -18.27 -0.49 -8.24
N VAL A 190 -19.40 -0.29 -7.55
CA VAL A 190 -20.74 -0.48 -8.16
C VAL A 190 -20.96 0.51 -9.30
N ILE A 191 -20.68 1.79 -9.09
CA ILE A 191 -20.78 2.83 -10.12
C ILE A 191 -19.88 2.50 -11.30
N HIS A 192 -18.67 2.00 -11.06
CA HIS A 192 -17.72 1.63 -12.11
C HIS A 192 -18.28 0.52 -12.99
N ILE A 193 -18.86 -0.55 -12.43
CA ILE A 193 -19.49 -1.63 -13.20
C ILE A 193 -20.62 -1.07 -14.07
N LEU A 194 -21.50 -0.24 -13.49
CA LEU A 194 -22.63 0.34 -14.22
C LEU A 194 -22.19 1.28 -15.34
N LEU A 195 -21.17 2.12 -15.09
CA LEU A 195 -20.62 3.03 -16.08
C LEU A 195 -19.87 2.28 -17.18
N SER A 196 -19.13 1.23 -16.85
CA SER A 196 -18.43 0.41 -17.85
C SER A 196 -19.44 -0.28 -18.77
N TYR A 197 -20.49 -0.88 -18.22
CA TYR A 197 -21.59 -1.43 -19.01
C TYR A 197 -22.27 -0.38 -19.90
N LEU A 198 -22.61 0.78 -19.33
CA LEU A 198 -23.26 1.86 -20.08
C LEU A 198 -22.37 2.39 -21.22
N PHE A 199 -21.11 2.73 -20.92
CA PHE A 199 -20.23 3.38 -21.89
C PHE A 199 -19.72 2.42 -22.95
N VAL A 200 -19.49 1.14 -22.60
CA VAL A 200 -18.97 0.14 -23.53
C VAL A 200 -20.11 -0.54 -24.29
N ASP A 201 -21.08 -1.15 -23.61
CA ASP A 201 -22.07 -2.02 -24.27
C ASP A 201 -23.29 -1.26 -24.80
N VAL A 202 -23.74 -0.20 -24.10
CA VAL A 202 -24.94 0.54 -24.49
C VAL A 202 -24.63 1.70 -25.44
N LEU A 203 -23.56 2.45 -25.16
CA LEU A 203 -23.15 3.61 -25.95
C LEU A 203 -22.10 3.31 -27.02
N ASP A 204 -21.51 2.11 -27.00
CA ASP A 204 -20.51 1.66 -27.98
C ASP A 204 -19.28 2.58 -28.11
N PHE A 205 -18.80 3.13 -26.98
CA PHE A 205 -17.60 3.98 -26.96
C PHE A 205 -16.28 3.19 -26.94
N GLY A 206 -16.33 1.86 -27.01
CA GLY A 206 -15.16 0.98 -27.02
C GLY A 206 -14.20 1.24 -25.85
N VAL A 207 -12.90 1.25 -26.14
CA VAL A 207 -11.85 1.41 -25.10
C VAL A 207 -11.93 2.78 -24.41
N ALA A 208 -12.30 3.83 -25.14
CA ALA A 208 -12.54 5.14 -24.54
C ALA A 208 -13.69 5.11 -23.53
N GLY A 209 -14.72 4.28 -23.78
CA GLY A 209 -15.79 4.01 -22.83
C GLY A 209 -15.30 3.36 -21.54
N ALA A 210 -14.50 2.29 -21.64
CA ALA A 210 -13.94 1.60 -20.49
C ALA A 210 -13.00 2.51 -19.66
N MET A 211 -12.12 3.24 -20.33
CA MET A 211 -11.20 4.18 -19.67
C MET A 211 -11.92 5.41 -19.09
N GLY A 212 -12.97 5.89 -19.77
CA GLY A 212 -13.85 6.95 -19.28
C GLY A 212 -14.61 6.54 -18.02
N ALA A 213 -15.11 5.30 -17.96
CA ALA A 213 -15.75 4.74 -16.77
C ALA A 213 -14.77 4.61 -15.60
N LEU A 214 -13.52 4.18 -15.86
CA LEU A 214 -12.46 4.14 -14.86
C LEU A 214 -12.17 5.53 -14.28
N CYS A 215 -11.95 6.53 -15.14
CA CYS A 215 -11.66 7.89 -14.70
C CYS A 215 -12.83 8.50 -13.92
N THR A 216 -14.05 8.40 -14.46
CA THR A 216 -15.25 9.00 -13.85
C THR A 216 -15.53 8.39 -12.48
N SER A 217 -15.50 7.07 -12.37
CA SER A 217 -15.71 6.38 -11.10
C SER A 217 -14.61 6.70 -10.08
N SER A 218 -13.34 6.80 -10.51
CA SER A 218 -12.24 7.14 -9.61
C SER A 218 -12.37 8.58 -9.07
N TRP A 219 -12.73 9.53 -9.93
CA TRP A 219 -12.96 10.92 -9.50
C TRP A 219 -14.22 11.07 -8.63
N PHE A 220 -15.19 10.17 -8.74
CA PHE A 220 -16.32 10.14 -7.80
C PHE A 220 -15.85 9.93 -6.35
N VAL A 221 -14.89 9.03 -6.09
CA VAL A 221 -14.32 8.87 -4.73
C VAL A 221 -13.64 10.15 -4.28
N VAL A 222 -12.79 10.72 -5.13
CA VAL A 222 -12.04 11.95 -4.82
C VAL A 222 -12.99 13.09 -4.45
N LEU A 223 -14.04 13.30 -5.24
CA LEU A 223 -15.04 14.33 -4.96
C LEU A 223 -15.81 14.02 -3.67
N GLY A 224 -16.18 12.75 -3.43
CA GLY A 224 -16.81 12.31 -2.18
C GLY A 224 -15.95 12.59 -0.95
N GLU A 225 -14.65 12.32 -1.04
CA GLU A 225 -13.65 12.57 -0.01
C GLU A 225 -13.48 14.08 0.26
N PHE A 226 -13.39 14.90 -0.79
CA PHE A 226 -13.35 16.35 -0.64
C PHE A 226 -14.63 16.91 -0.01
N MET A 227 -15.80 16.45 -0.45
CA MET A 227 -17.08 16.85 0.15
C MET A 227 -17.12 16.49 1.63
N TYR A 228 -16.61 15.32 2.02
CA TYR A 228 -16.56 14.92 3.42
C TYR A 228 -15.60 15.79 4.25
N ILE A 229 -14.44 16.17 3.73
CA ILE A 229 -13.50 17.05 4.44
C ILE A 229 -14.06 18.47 4.55
N PHE A 230 -14.51 19.05 3.43
CA PHE A 230 -14.91 20.46 3.35
C PHE A 230 -16.33 20.72 3.86
N GLY A 231 -17.19 19.70 3.89
CA GLY A 231 -18.55 19.81 4.43
C GLY A 231 -18.64 19.78 5.96
N GLY A 232 -17.51 19.87 6.67
CA GLY A 232 -17.48 20.07 8.12
C GLY A 232 -17.36 18.79 8.97
N TRP A 233 -17.36 17.60 8.35
CA TRP A 233 -17.18 16.34 9.10
C TRP A 233 -15.76 16.14 9.68
N CYS A 234 -14.80 16.97 9.28
CA CYS A 234 -13.43 17.01 9.79
C CYS A 234 -13.08 18.37 10.43
N SER A 235 -14.04 19.04 11.08
CA SER A 235 -13.88 20.41 11.62
C SER A 235 -12.69 20.60 12.57
N ASP A 236 -12.30 19.58 13.32
CA ASP A 236 -11.20 19.67 14.28
C ASP A 236 -9.83 19.56 13.60
N THR A 237 -9.77 18.77 12.52
CA THR A 237 -8.54 18.36 11.85
C THR A 237 -8.31 19.09 10.53
N TRP A 238 -9.34 19.71 9.96
CA TRP A 238 -9.27 20.56 8.77
C TRP A 238 -9.74 21.98 9.10
N LYS A 239 -8.82 22.95 9.05
CA LYS A 239 -9.09 24.38 9.32
C LYS A 239 -9.03 25.25 8.06
N GLY A 240 -9.05 24.63 6.88
CA GLY A 240 -8.87 25.31 5.60
C GLY A 240 -7.44 25.29 5.08
N PHE A 241 -7.23 25.92 3.93
CA PHE A 241 -5.92 26.02 3.29
C PHE A 241 -4.98 26.92 4.11
N SER A 242 -3.71 26.52 4.21
CA SER A 242 -2.71 27.25 4.99
C SER A 242 -1.37 27.30 4.28
N VAL A 243 -0.72 28.47 4.33
CA VAL A 243 0.64 28.67 3.79
C VAL A 243 1.67 27.84 4.58
N ALA A 244 1.36 27.45 5.81
CA ALA A 244 2.19 26.53 6.61
C ALA A 244 2.47 25.19 5.88
N ALA A 245 1.60 24.79 4.95
CA ALA A 245 1.77 23.58 4.17
C ALA A 245 3.06 23.58 3.34
N VAL A 246 3.48 24.74 2.82
CA VAL A 246 4.67 24.89 1.95
C VAL A 246 5.94 25.31 2.71
N GLN A 247 5.85 25.49 4.03
CA GLN A 247 7.00 25.87 4.86
C GLN A 247 7.77 24.67 5.40
N ASP A 248 9.11 24.74 5.42
CA ASP A 248 10.01 23.69 5.96
C ASP A 248 9.59 22.28 5.49
N MET A 249 9.42 22.14 4.17
CA MET A 249 9.01 20.88 3.56
C MET A 249 10.11 19.82 3.60
N LEU A 250 11.38 20.20 3.80
CA LEU A 250 12.53 19.31 3.68
C LEU A 250 12.41 18.03 4.55
N PRO A 251 11.97 18.08 5.83
CA PRO A 251 11.76 16.86 6.61
C PRO A 251 10.64 15.97 6.05
N ALA A 252 9.55 16.56 5.55
CA ALA A 252 8.44 15.82 4.95
C ALA A 252 8.85 15.20 3.60
N VAL A 253 9.59 15.93 2.77
CA VAL A 253 10.15 15.45 1.50
C VAL A 253 11.12 14.30 1.76
N LYS A 254 12.02 14.41 2.74
CA LYS A 254 12.95 13.34 3.11
C LYS A 254 12.23 12.08 3.56
N LEU A 255 11.19 12.22 4.38
CA LEU A 255 10.37 11.10 4.84
C LEU A 255 9.64 10.46 3.66
N SER A 256 8.93 11.25 2.85
CA SER A 256 8.18 10.81 1.68
C SER A 256 9.07 10.08 0.66
N MET A 257 10.24 10.64 0.34
CA MET A 257 11.20 10.03 -0.58
C MET A 257 11.73 8.70 -0.04
N SER A 258 12.00 8.61 1.28
CA SER A 258 12.43 7.36 1.90
C SER A 258 11.36 6.27 1.79
N SER A 259 10.10 6.63 1.94
CA SER A 259 8.97 5.71 1.77
C SER A 259 8.73 5.32 0.33
N GLY A 260 8.85 6.27 -0.60
CA GLY A 260 8.82 6.06 -2.04
C GLY A 260 9.82 4.98 -2.44
N VAL A 261 11.09 5.16 -2.04
CA VAL A 261 12.17 4.19 -2.30
C VAL A 261 11.87 2.83 -1.65
N MET A 262 11.40 2.82 -0.40
CA MET A 262 11.08 1.58 0.33
C MET A 262 10.08 0.70 -0.44
N ILE A 263 8.97 1.28 -0.91
CA ILE A 263 7.93 0.55 -1.65
C ILE A 263 8.39 0.22 -3.07
N CYS A 264 9.14 1.11 -3.73
CA CYS A 264 9.68 0.82 -5.07
C CYS A 264 10.64 -0.36 -5.06
N LEU A 265 11.52 -0.46 -4.05
CA LEU A 265 12.42 -1.60 -3.90
C LEU A 265 11.66 -2.93 -3.75
N GLU A 266 10.50 -2.91 -3.07
CA GLU A 266 9.63 -4.08 -2.97
C GLU A 266 8.99 -4.43 -4.32
N LEU A 267 8.40 -3.45 -5.00
CA LEU A 267 7.67 -3.68 -6.26
C LEU A 267 8.61 -4.08 -7.42
N TRP A 268 9.74 -3.40 -7.56
CA TRP A 268 10.69 -3.67 -8.63
C TRP A 268 11.40 -5.00 -8.45
N TYR A 269 11.56 -5.46 -7.21
CA TYR A 269 12.10 -6.80 -6.94
C TYR A 269 11.27 -7.90 -7.63
N TYR A 270 9.95 -7.88 -7.46
CA TYR A 270 9.07 -8.84 -8.14
C TYR A 270 9.13 -8.71 -9.67
N ALA A 271 9.16 -7.48 -10.20
CA ALA A 271 9.25 -7.24 -11.63
C ALA A 271 10.54 -7.81 -12.24
N ILE A 272 11.68 -7.63 -11.57
CA ILE A 272 12.96 -8.19 -12.01
C ILE A 272 12.93 -9.71 -11.99
N LEU A 273 12.35 -10.33 -10.96
CA LEU A 273 12.25 -11.79 -10.88
C LEU A 273 11.36 -12.39 -11.98
N VAL A 274 10.24 -11.74 -12.31
CA VAL A 274 9.40 -12.13 -13.46
C VAL A 274 10.20 -12.01 -14.76
N LEU A 275 10.92 -10.91 -14.96
CA LEU A 275 11.77 -10.72 -16.14
C LEU A 275 12.84 -11.82 -16.24
N LEU A 276 13.48 -12.17 -15.12
CA LEU A 276 14.44 -13.28 -15.07
C LEU A 276 13.79 -14.64 -15.35
N ALA A 277 12.53 -14.88 -14.97
CA ALA A 277 11.83 -16.10 -15.35
C ALA A 277 11.59 -16.17 -16.87
N GLY A 278 11.43 -15.03 -17.54
CA GLY A 278 11.16 -14.96 -18.97
C GLY A 278 12.32 -15.34 -19.90
N TYR A 279 13.55 -15.42 -19.40
CA TYR A 279 14.71 -15.87 -20.18
C TYR A 279 14.99 -17.38 -20.10
N MET A 280 14.05 -18.17 -19.54
CA MET A 280 14.21 -19.62 -19.38
C MET A 280 13.81 -20.42 -20.63
N LYS A 281 14.30 -21.66 -20.75
CA LYS A 281 14.07 -22.52 -21.93
C LYS A 281 12.58 -22.83 -22.19
N ASN A 282 11.77 -22.97 -21.13
CA ASN A 282 10.31 -23.12 -21.20
C ASN A 282 9.59 -21.85 -20.71
N ALA A 283 9.98 -20.68 -21.24
CA ALA A 283 9.52 -19.39 -20.76
C ALA A 283 7.98 -19.26 -20.71
N GLU A 284 7.25 -19.81 -21.68
CA GLU A 284 5.79 -19.64 -21.75
C GLU A 284 5.04 -20.29 -20.57
N VAL A 285 5.29 -21.59 -20.32
CA VAL A 285 4.70 -22.32 -19.19
C VAL A 285 5.17 -21.73 -17.87
N ALA A 286 6.46 -21.41 -17.78
CA ALA A 286 7.10 -20.80 -16.62
C ALA A 286 6.46 -19.46 -16.24
N ILE A 287 6.37 -18.53 -17.18
CA ILE A 287 5.79 -17.21 -16.99
C ILE A 287 4.30 -17.34 -16.62
N SER A 288 3.57 -18.21 -17.31
CA SER A 288 2.13 -18.39 -17.09
C SER A 288 1.85 -18.89 -15.67
N ALA A 289 2.53 -19.97 -15.24
CA ALA A 289 2.41 -20.48 -13.88
C ALA A 289 2.87 -19.45 -12.84
N PHE A 290 3.97 -18.74 -13.10
CA PHE A 290 4.48 -17.71 -12.20
C PHE A 290 3.48 -16.55 -12.03
N SER A 291 2.90 -16.10 -13.13
CA SER A 291 1.89 -15.04 -13.17
C SER A 291 0.61 -15.44 -12.44
N ILE A 292 0.15 -16.69 -12.59
CA ILE A 292 -1.01 -17.21 -11.83
C ILE A 292 -0.72 -17.16 -10.33
N CYS A 293 0.43 -17.68 -9.89
CA CYS A 293 0.83 -17.68 -8.49
C CYS A 293 0.98 -16.25 -7.92
N LEU A 294 1.53 -15.31 -8.70
CA LEU A 294 1.61 -13.89 -8.32
C LEU A 294 0.23 -13.22 -8.27
N ASN A 295 -0.72 -13.58 -9.15
CA ASN A 295 -2.09 -13.07 -9.11
C ASN A 295 -2.83 -13.54 -7.85
N ILE A 296 -2.70 -14.82 -7.49
CA ILE A 296 -3.22 -15.36 -6.22
C ILE A 296 -2.63 -14.58 -5.04
N SER A 297 -1.31 -14.37 -5.04
CA SER A 297 -0.63 -13.57 -4.02
C SER A 297 -1.10 -12.12 -4.01
N GLY A 298 -1.39 -11.53 -5.17
CA GLY A 298 -1.84 -10.16 -5.34
C GLY A 298 -3.18 -9.87 -4.64
N TRP A 299 -4.16 -10.77 -4.77
CA TRP A 299 -5.44 -10.64 -4.06
C TRP A 299 -5.27 -10.65 -2.53
N MET A 300 -4.40 -11.54 -2.04
CA MET A 300 -4.07 -11.60 -0.62
C MET A 300 -3.32 -10.33 -0.17
N ILE A 301 -2.27 -9.90 -0.89
CA ILE A 301 -1.48 -8.72 -0.55
C ILE A 301 -2.35 -7.45 -0.46
N ASN A 302 -3.29 -7.27 -1.40
CA ASN A 302 -4.22 -6.14 -1.35
C ASN A 302 -5.06 -6.14 -0.06
N SER A 303 -5.43 -7.31 0.44
CA SER A 303 -6.13 -7.45 1.72
C SER A 303 -5.21 -7.15 2.90
N ILE A 304 -3.96 -7.61 2.87
CA ILE A 304 -2.98 -7.37 3.94
C ILE A 304 -2.56 -5.90 4.02
N PHE A 305 -2.55 -5.16 2.91
CA PHE A 305 -2.26 -3.72 2.93
C PHE A 305 -3.24 -2.90 3.77
N GLY A 306 -4.50 -3.33 3.92
CA GLY A 306 -5.41 -2.71 4.88
C GLY A 306 -4.96 -2.88 6.34
N ILE A 307 -4.43 -4.06 6.68
CA ILE A 307 -3.88 -4.36 8.02
C ILE A 307 -2.55 -3.63 8.24
N MET A 308 -1.71 -3.53 7.22
CA MET A 308 -0.48 -2.74 7.25
C MET A 308 -0.77 -1.27 7.58
N GLY A 309 -1.77 -0.65 6.93
CA GLY A 309 -2.19 0.73 7.26
C GLY A 309 -2.71 0.84 8.69
N ALA A 310 -3.53 -0.13 9.14
CA ALA A 310 -3.96 -0.18 10.54
C ALA A 310 -2.79 -0.25 11.52
N ALA A 311 -1.76 -1.05 11.22
CA ALA A 311 -0.54 -1.12 12.01
C ALA A 311 0.18 0.24 12.05
N CYS A 312 0.35 0.89 10.91
CA CYS A 312 0.94 2.24 10.81
C CYS A 312 0.18 3.25 11.68
N VAL A 313 -1.14 3.38 11.50
CA VAL A 313 -1.98 4.31 12.27
C VAL A 313 -1.91 4.04 13.76
N ARG A 314 -2.02 2.77 14.20
CA ARG A 314 -2.00 2.45 15.63
C ARG A 314 -0.66 2.82 16.25
N ILE A 315 0.46 2.45 15.63
CA ILE A 315 1.79 2.78 16.16
C ILE A 315 2.05 4.29 16.12
N ALA A 316 1.69 4.98 15.04
CA ALA A 316 1.80 6.43 14.95
C ALA A 316 0.99 7.14 16.04
N ASN A 317 -0.26 6.71 16.29
CA ASN A 317 -1.12 7.30 17.30
C ASN A 317 -0.59 7.08 18.74
N GLU A 318 -0.12 5.87 19.08
CA GLU A 318 0.42 5.60 20.42
C GLU A 318 1.76 6.32 20.66
N LEU A 319 2.63 6.41 19.64
CA LEU A 319 3.86 7.22 19.72
C LEU A 319 3.56 8.72 19.85
N GLY A 320 2.57 9.22 19.11
CA GLY A 320 2.10 10.60 19.21
C GLY A 320 1.52 10.93 20.59
N ARG A 321 0.83 9.96 21.21
CA ARG A 321 0.33 10.07 22.59
C ARG A 321 1.45 10.10 23.63
N GLY A 322 2.65 9.63 23.26
CA GLY A 322 3.78 9.50 24.15
C GLY A 322 3.78 8.21 24.98
N ASP A 323 3.03 7.18 24.55
CA ASP A 323 2.87 5.93 25.30
C ASP A 323 3.60 4.76 24.62
N ALA A 324 4.86 4.56 25.02
CA ALA A 324 5.68 3.45 24.53
C ALA A 324 5.16 2.07 24.98
N LYS A 325 4.45 1.98 26.12
CA LYS A 325 3.90 0.71 26.61
C LYS A 325 2.70 0.29 25.77
N ALA A 326 1.80 1.22 25.45
CA ALA A 326 0.67 0.99 24.55
C ALA A 326 1.14 0.67 23.13
N ALA A 327 2.19 1.33 22.63
CA ALA A 327 2.81 0.97 21.35
C ALA A 327 3.32 -0.48 21.35
N LYS A 328 4.11 -0.89 22.36
CA LYS A 328 4.60 -2.27 22.52
C LYS A 328 3.45 -3.29 22.61
N PHE A 329 2.36 -2.95 23.30
CA PHE A 329 1.18 -3.81 23.40
C PHE A 329 0.48 -3.97 22.04
N SER A 330 0.27 -2.86 21.33
CA SER A 330 -0.35 -2.83 20.00
C SER A 330 0.45 -3.68 19.00
N ILE A 331 1.78 -3.61 19.03
CA ILE A 331 2.67 -4.44 18.21
C ILE A 331 2.41 -5.93 18.45
N ARG A 332 2.31 -6.37 19.70
CA ARG A 332 2.06 -7.78 20.02
C ARG A 332 0.71 -8.24 19.45
N VAL A 333 -0.35 -7.46 19.64
CA VAL A 333 -1.69 -7.79 19.13
C VAL A 333 -1.70 -7.82 17.59
N LEU A 334 -1.08 -6.84 16.94
CA LEU A 334 -0.94 -6.78 15.47
C LEU A 334 -0.18 -7.99 14.92
N MET A 335 0.97 -8.34 15.51
CA MET A 335 1.78 -9.47 15.07
C MET A 335 1.07 -10.80 15.31
N SER A 336 0.40 -10.99 16.45
CA SER A 336 -0.40 -12.19 16.70
C SER A 336 -1.56 -12.33 15.70
N THR A 337 -2.23 -11.22 15.39
CA THR A 337 -3.33 -11.20 14.39
C THR A 337 -2.80 -11.52 12.99
N SER A 338 -1.68 -10.90 12.61
CA SER A 338 -1.01 -11.13 11.32
C SER A 338 -0.58 -12.58 11.15
N VAL A 339 0.05 -13.19 12.16
CA VAL A 339 0.47 -14.61 12.13
C VAL A 339 -0.74 -15.54 12.05
N ALA A 340 -1.84 -15.25 12.76
CA ALA A 340 -3.05 -16.06 12.68
C ALA A 340 -3.67 -16.04 11.28
N ILE A 341 -3.75 -14.85 10.66
CA ILE A 341 -4.22 -14.68 9.28
C ILE A 341 -3.27 -15.38 8.29
N ALA A 342 -1.96 -15.24 8.50
CA ALA A 342 -0.93 -15.88 7.69
C ALA A 342 -1.08 -17.40 7.69
N LEU A 343 -1.25 -18.01 8.87
CA LEU A 343 -1.43 -19.45 9.01
C LEU A 343 -2.73 -19.93 8.36
N PHE A 344 -3.82 -19.16 8.51
CA PHE A 344 -5.08 -19.47 7.84
C PHE A 344 -4.92 -19.53 6.32
N PHE A 345 -4.33 -18.49 5.70
CA PHE A 345 -4.12 -18.47 4.25
C PHE A 345 -3.06 -19.48 3.77
N TRP A 346 -2.04 -19.75 4.59
CA TRP A 346 -1.06 -20.81 4.31
C TRP A 346 -1.72 -22.19 4.24
N ILE A 347 -2.55 -22.54 5.24
CA ILE A 347 -3.31 -23.79 5.25
C ILE A 347 -4.27 -23.85 4.06
N LEU A 348 -4.95 -22.75 3.75
CA LEU A 348 -5.86 -22.67 2.62
C LEU A 348 -5.13 -22.93 1.29
N CYS A 349 -3.98 -22.28 1.08
CA CYS A 349 -3.17 -22.45 -0.12
C CYS A 349 -2.70 -23.91 -0.28
N MET A 350 -2.25 -24.53 0.81
CA MET A 350 -1.84 -25.94 0.82
C MET A 350 -3.01 -26.90 0.59
N ALA A 351 -4.18 -26.64 1.18
CA ALA A 351 -5.35 -27.51 1.05
C ALA A 351 -5.93 -27.52 -0.38
N PHE A 352 -5.78 -26.43 -1.12
CA PHE A 352 -6.27 -26.28 -2.48
C PHE A 352 -5.16 -26.34 -3.55
N SER A 353 -3.93 -26.73 -3.19
CA SER A 353 -2.74 -26.72 -4.06
C SER A 353 -2.99 -27.25 -5.47
N ASN A 354 -3.65 -28.41 -5.58
CA ASN A 354 -3.86 -29.11 -6.85
C ASN A 354 -5.03 -28.54 -7.66
N LYS A 355 -5.80 -27.60 -7.10
CA LYS A 355 -6.98 -26.99 -7.72
C LYS A 355 -6.79 -25.51 -8.06
N LEU A 356 -5.80 -24.85 -7.46
CA LEU A 356 -5.57 -23.41 -7.66
C LEU A 356 -5.25 -23.06 -9.11
N GLY A 357 -4.43 -23.86 -9.81
CA GLY A 357 -4.11 -23.64 -11.23
C GLY A 357 -5.34 -23.65 -12.14
N TYR A 358 -6.26 -24.59 -11.89
CA TYR A 358 -7.49 -24.75 -12.66
C TYR A 358 -8.50 -23.61 -12.52
N LEU A 359 -8.32 -22.71 -11.54
CA LEU A 359 -9.12 -21.49 -11.46
C LEU A 359 -8.75 -20.45 -12.53
N PHE A 360 -7.56 -20.59 -13.13
CA PHE A 360 -6.99 -19.59 -14.04
C PHE A 360 -6.69 -20.14 -15.44
N THR A 361 -6.48 -21.45 -15.59
CA THR A 361 -6.17 -22.06 -16.88
C THR A 361 -6.78 -23.45 -17.03
N ASN A 362 -7.08 -23.83 -18.27
CA ASN A 362 -7.49 -25.19 -18.65
C ASN A 362 -6.30 -26.01 -19.22
N GLU A 363 -5.12 -25.41 -19.33
CA GLU A 363 -3.92 -26.09 -19.82
C GLU A 363 -3.30 -26.93 -18.70
N GLU A 364 -3.30 -28.25 -18.90
CA GLU A 364 -2.85 -29.22 -17.90
C GLU A 364 -1.40 -28.98 -17.45
N GLU A 365 -0.51 -28.65 -18.39
CA GLU A 365 0.91 -28.41 -18.11
C GLU A 365 1.13 -27.18 -17.21
N VAL A 366 0.36 -26.11 -17.43
CA VAL A 366 0.41 -24.89 -16.61
C VAL A 366 -0.22 -25.17 -15.24
N ALA A 367 -1.37 -25.86 -15.20
CA ALA A 367 -2.04 -26.20 -13.95
C ALA A 367 -1.18 -27.12 -13.07
N GLN A 368 -0.49 -28.09 -13.66
CA GLN A 368 0.45 -28.96 -12.96
C GLN A 368 1.65 -28.16 -12.44
N THR A 369 2.23 -27.27 -13.25
CA THR A 369 3.33 -26.40 -12.81
C THR A 369 2.93 -25.50 -11.63
N VAL A 370 1.71 -24.96 -11.63
CA VAL A 370 1.16 -24.21 -10.47
C VAL A 370 1.04 -25.10 -9.23
N SER A 371 0.60 -26.35 -9.41
CA SER A 371 0.52 -27.34 -8.33
C SER A 371 1.90 -27.65 -7.75
N ASP A 372 2.92 -27.79 -8.58
CA ASP A 372 4.30 -28.05 -8.14
C ASP A 372 4.89 -26.85 -7.37
N LEU A 373 4.54 -25.62 -7.78
CA LEU A 373 4.91 -24.37 -7.09
C LEU A 373 4.08 -24.09 -5.83
N SER A 374 3.02 -24.85 -5.55
CA SER A 374 2.04 -24.53 -4.50
C SER A 374 2.64 -24.41 -3.10
N LEU A 375 3.65 -25.22 -2.77
CA LEU A 375 4.35 -25.13 -1.49
C LEU A 375 5.10 -23.81 -1.35
N LEU A 376 5.81 -23.41 -2.42
CA LEU A 376 6.54 -22.14 -2.46
C LEU A 376 5.58 -20.95 -2.42
N LEU A 377 4.46 -21.05 -3.13
CA LEU A 377 3.36 -20.07 -3.08
C LEU A 377 2.79 -19.96 -1.66
N ALA A 378 2.55 -21.07 -0.98
CA ALA A 378 2.05 -21.07 0.39
C ALA A 378 3.02 -20.31 1.32
N PHE A 379 4.33 -20.59 1.26
CA PHE A 379 5.32 -19.83 2.04
C PHE A 379 5.35 -18.34 1.67
N THR A 380 5.19 -18.00 0.39
CA THR A 380 5.07 -16.61 -0.07
C THR A 380 3.85 -15.93 0.55
N VAL A 381 2.70 -16.62 0.61
CA VAL A 381 1.46 -16.18 1.25
C VAL A 381 1.66 -15.97 2.76
N LEU A 382 2.29 -16.93 3.44
CA LEU A 382 2.57 -16.86 4.87
C LEU A 382 3.42 -15.62 5.21
N LEU A 383 4.56 -15.47 4.54
CA LEU A 383 5.47 -14.35 4.78
C LEU A 383 4.86 -13.02 4.33
N GLY A 384 4.11 -13.05 3.22
CA GLY A 384 3.37 -11.91 2.66
C GLY A 384 2.29 -11.34 3.59
N CYS A 385 1.87 -12.09 4.61
CA CYS A 385 0.99 -11.58 5.65
C CYS A 385 1.74 -10.91 6.82
N ILE A 386 3.01 -11.27 7.03
CA ILE A 386 3.81 -10.90 8.21
C ILE A 386 4.66 -9.65 7.93
N PHE A 387 5.45 -9.67 6.85
CA PHE A 387 6.39 -8.58 6.56
C PHE A 387 5.69 -7.23 6.34
N PRO A 388 4.52 -7.11 5.68
CA PRO A 388 3.89 -5.81 5.49
C PRO A 388 3.41 -5.20 6.81
N VAL A 389 2.98 -6.04 7.77
CA VAL A 389 2.57 -5.55 9.10
C VAL A 389 3.79 -5.03 9.88
N LEU A 390 4.94 -5.71 9.80
CA LEU A 390 6.20 -5.22 10.35
C LEU A 390 6.65 -3.91 9.69
N SER A 391 6.51 -3.82 8.37
CA SER A 391 6.78 -2.59 7.61
C SER A 391 5.85 -1.46 8.07
N GLY A 392 4.55 -1.73 8.21
CA GLY A 392 3.56 -0.79 8.77
C GLY A 392 3.91 -0.30 10.18
N ILE A 393 4.35 -1.19 11.07
CA ILE A 393 4.84 -0.82 12.41
C ILE A 393 6.02 0.15 12.31
N ALA A 394 7.00 -0.16 11.47
CA ALA A 394 8.19 0.67 11.27
C ALA A 394 7.85 2.02 10.61
N VAL A 395 6.91 2.04 9.66
CA VAL A 395 6.40 3.23 8.98
C VAL A 395 5.66 4.13 9.97
N GLY A 396 4.80 3.59 10.83
CA GLY A 396 4.14 4.34 11.91
C GLY A 396 5.12 4.95 12.92
N ALA A 397 6.26 4.29 13.11
CA ALA A 397 7.37 4.80 13.91
C ALA A 397 8.28 5.82 13.19
N GLY A 398 8.10 6.03 11.88
CA GLY A 398 8.97 6.90 11.09
C GLY A 398 10.34 6.29 10.75
N LEU A 399 10.47 4.96 10.79
CA LEU A 399 11.71 4.21 10.54
C LEU A 399 11.87 3.77 9.07
N GLN A 400 11.15 4.40 8.13
CA GLN A 400 11.13 4.06 6.70
C GLN A 400 12.52 3.96 6.06
N THR A 401 13.48 4.79 6.47
CA THR A 401 14.85 4.73 5.93
C THR A 401 15.58 3.45 6.31
N LYS A 402 15.34 2.93 7.52
CA LYS A 402 15.90 1.64 7.95
C LYS A 402 15.25 0.49 7.18
N VAL A 403 13.93 0.56 6.97
CA VAL A 403 13.21 -0.44 6.17
C VAL A 403 13.71 -0.44 4.73
N ALA A 404 13.88 0.72 4.10
CA ALA A 404 14.42 0.83 2.74
C ALA A 404 15.82 0.18 2.62
N LEU A 405 16.69 0.38 3.61
CA LEU A 405 18.01 -0.27 3.65
C LEU A 405 17.91 -1.79 3.81
N ILE A 406 17.01 -2.27 4.68
CA ILE A 406 16.74 -3.71 4.84
C ILE A 406 16.23 -4.30 3.52
N ASN A 407 15.28 -3.64 2.86
CA ASN A 407 14.74 -4.07 1.57
C ASN A 407 15.84 -4.16 0.50
N LEU A 408 16.71 -3.15 0.43
CA LEU A 408 17.83 -3.15 -0.51
C LEU A 408 18.74 -4.37 -0.29
N ILE A 409 19.13 -4.65 0.96
CA ILE A 409 20.02 -5.77 1.27
C ILE A 409 19.31 -7.11 1.02
N CYS A 410 18.13 -7.30 1.60
CA CYS A 410 17.44 -8.58 1.57
C CYS A 410 16.98 -8.97 0.15
N PHE A 411 16.50 -8.02 -0.65
CA PHE A 411 16.03 -8.32 -2.00
C PHE A 411 17.14 -8.32 -3.04
N TYR A 412 18.02 -7.31 -3.04
CA TYR A 412 18.97 -7.12 -4.13
C TYR A 412 20.34 -7.74 -3.86
N VAL A 413 20.75 -7.85 -2.59
CA VAL A 413 22.05 -8.46 -2.23
C VAL A 413 21.91 -9.94 -1.90
N ILE A 414 20.76 -10.37 -1.37
CA ILE A 414 20.51 -11.77 -1.00
C ILE A 414 19.56 -12.45 -1.98
N GLY A 415 18.31 -11.99 -2.07
CA GLY A 415 17.26 -12.70 -2.79
C GLY A 415 17.51 -12.84 -4.29
N LEU A 416 17.93 -11.76 -4.96
CA LEU A 416 18.16 -11.74 -6.40
C LEU A 416 19.37 -12.62 -6.80
N PRO A 417 20.57 -12.51 -6.17
CA PRO A 417 21.67 -13.44 -6.42
C PRO A 417 21.33 -14.90 -6.11
N MET A 418 20.60 -15.17 -5.03
CA MET A 418 20.15 -16.54 -4.73
C MET A 418 19.22 -17.08 -5.82
N GLY A 419 18.27 -16.26 -6.28
CA GLY A 419 17.35 -16.64 -7.36
C GLY A 419 18.09 -16.92 -8.66
N THR A 420 19.04 -16.07 -9.06
CA THR A 420 19.80 -16.27 -10.29
C THR A 420 20.68 -17.51 -10.23
N VAL A 421 21.37 -17.76 -9.11
CA VAL A 421 22.19 -18.97 -8.91
C VAL A 421 21.32 -20.23 -8.94
N LEU A 422 20.23 -20.27 -8.17
CA LEU A 422 19.35 -21.43 -8.11
C LEU A 422 18.66 -21.70 -9.45
N GLY A 423 18.15 -20.66 -10.10
CA GLY A 423 17.43 -20.78 -11.38
C GLY A 423 18.34 -21.19 -12.54
N TYR A 424 19.51 -20.55 -12.67
CA TYR A 424 20.37 -20.71 -13.85
C TYR A 424 21.56 -21.65 -13.66
N ALA A 425 22.28 -21.54 -12.54
CA ALA A 425 23.49 -22.33 -12.30
C ALA A 425 23.18 -23.73 -11.76
N ILE A 426 22.16 -23.86 -10.91
CA ILE A 426 21.71 -25.14 -10.34
C ILE A 426 20.58 -25.76 -11.20
N HIS A 427 20.14 -25.05 -12.24
CA HIS A 427 19.12 -25.50 -13.20
C HIS A 427 17.75 -25.84 -12.58
N LEU A 428 17.39 -25.22 -11.45
CA LEU A 428 16.04 -25.34 -10.85
C LEU A 428 14.99 -24.47 -11.57
N GLN A 429 15.37 -23.75 -12.62
CA GLN A 429 14.47 -22.92 -13.43
C GLN A 429 13.58 -22.02 -12.54
N VAL A 430 12.26 -22.04 -12.76
CA VAL A 430 11.28 -21.19 -12.09
C VAL A 430 11.24 -21.42 -10.59
N GLU A 431 11.35 -22.67 -10.17
CA GLU A 431 11.42 -23.03 -8.75
C GLU A 431 12.62 -22.38 -8.08
N GLY A 432 13.77 -22.36 -8.77
CA GLY A 432 14.98 -21.70 -8.29
C GLY A 432 14.83 -20.19 -8.10
N ILE A 433 14.22 -19.51 -9.08
CA ILE A 433 13.91 -18.07 -8.97
C ILE A 433 12.94 -17.80 -7.83
N TRP A 434 11.89 -18.62 -7.71
CA TRP A 434 10.88 -18.48 -6.66
C TRP A 434 11.46 -18.78 -5.26
N LEU A 435 12.39 -19.73 -5.15
CA LEU A 435 13.10 -20.02 -3.92
C LEU A 435 14.03 -18.87 -3.52
N GLY A 436 14.72 -18.26 -4.49
CA GLY A 436 15.48 -17.02 -4.28
C GLY A 436 14.60 -15.87 -3.81
N MET A 437 13.40 -15.73 -4.40
CA MET A 437 12.37 -14.77 -3.98
C MET A 437 12.03 -14.94 -2.50
N ASN A 438 11.65 -16.17 -2.11
CA ASN A 438 11.29 -16.47 -0.72
C ASN A 438 12.47 -16.27 0.22
N THR A 439 13.69 -16.58 -0.20
CA THR A 439 14.90 -16.34 0.61
C THR A 439 15.06 -14.86 0.94
N GLY A 440 14.85 -13.96 -0.05
CA GLY A 440 14.86 -12.52 0.16
C GLY A 440 13.78 -12.06 1.15
N VAL A 441 12.55 -12.56 0.98
CA VAL A 441 11.42 -12.23 1.87
C VAL A 441 11.61 -12.79 3.29
N VAL A 442 12.17 -13.99 3.45
CA VAL A 442 12.52 -14.56 4.76
C VAL A 442 13.57 -13.69 5.44
N ALA A 443 14.65 -13.34 4.74
CA ALA A 443 15.69 -12.48 5.27
C ALA A 443 15.11 -11.12 5.72
N GLN A 444 14.26 -10.51 4.89
CA GLN A 444 13.58 -9.25 5.21
C GLN A 444 12.68 -9.40 6.45
N THR A 445 11.87 -10.46 6.53
CA THR A 445 10.96 -10.71 7.65
C THR A 445 11.73 -10.86 8.96
N LEU A 446 12.84 -11.61 8.95
CA LEU A 446 13.71 -11.79 10.11
C LEU A 446 14.40 -10.48 10.51
N SER A 447 14.94 -9.73 9.53
CA SER A 447 15.59 -8.45 9.79
C SER A 447 14.62 -7.40 10.34
N LEU A 448 13.41 -7.31 9.80
CA LEU A 448 12.37 -6.40 10.32
C LEU A 448 11.90 -6.82 11.71
N SER A 449 11.70 -8.13 11.94
CA SER A 449 11.34 -8.65 13.26
C SER A 449 12.41 -8.31 14.30
N PHE A 450 13.69 -8.52 13.96
CA PHE A 450 14.82 -8.18 14.81
C PHE A 450 14.89 -6.67 15.07
N MET A 451 14.69 -5.84 14.04
CA MET A 451 14.67 -4.39 14.16
C MET A 451 13.56 -3.93 15.12
N VAL A 452 12.33 -4.42 14.94
CA VAL A 452 11.18 -4.10 15.79
C VAL A 452 11.42 -4.55 17.24
N TRP A 453 11.99 -5.75 17.43
CA TRP A 453 12.34 -6.28 18.75
C TRP A 453 13.42 -5.46 19.47
N ARG A 454 14.45 -4.99 18.75
CA ARG A 454 15.54 -4.17 19.29
C ARG A 454 15.23 -2.70 19.43
N THR A 455 14.14 -2.21 18.83
CA THR A 455 13.79 -0.79 18.85
C THR A 455 13.48 -0.34 20.27
N ASN A 456 14.16 0.71 20.73
CA ASN A 456 13.85 1.38 21.97
C ASN A 456 12.63 2.30 21.76
N TRP A 457 11.44 1.79 22.04
CA TRP A 457 10.19 2.52 21.84
C TRP A 457 10.06 3.78 22.70
N ASP A 458 10.73 3.84 23.85
CA ASP A 458 10.78 5.04 24.69
C ASP A 458 11.60 6.15 24.01
N GLU A 459 12.67 5.78 23.31
CA GLU A 459 13.44 6.70 22.46
C GLU A 459 12.63 7.17 21.25
N GLU A 460 11.87 6.28 20.60
CA GLU A 460 11.02 6.65 19.45
C GLU A 460 9.86 7.58 19.85
N VAL A 461 9.32 7.43 21.07
CA VAL A 461 8.40 8.42 21.67
C VAL A 461 9.08 9.78 21.82
N SER A 462 10.31 9.81 22.33
CA SER A 462 11.07 11.06 22.51
C SER A 462 11.33 11.76 21.16
N LYS A 463 11.75 11.02 20.13
CA LYS A 463 11.94 11.54 18.76
C LYS A 463 10.64 12.07 18.16
N THR A 464 9.55 11.33 18.34
CA THR A 464 8.22 11.73 17.89
C THR A 464 7.78 13.05 18.55
N SER A 465 7.94 13.15 19.87
CA SER A 465 7.62 14.35 20.64
C SER A 465 8.45 15.56 20.20
N ALA A 466 9.75 15.38 19.96
CA ALA A 466 10.63 16.44 19.45
C ALA A 466 10.21 16.93 18.07
N ARG A 467 9.85 16.00 17.17
CA ARG A 467 9.33 16.32 15.82
C ARG A 467 8.05 17.13 15.88
N LEU A 468 7.08 16.70 16.71
CA LEU A 468 5.81 17.39 16.90
C LEU A 468 5.99 18.79 17.49
N LYS A 469 6.88 18.95 18.49
CA LYS A 469 7.16 20.26 19.09
C LYS A 469 7.73 21.26 18.07
N LYS A 470 8.62 20.82 17.18
CA LYS A 470 9.20 21.66 16.12
C LYS A 470 8.11 22.24 15.21
N TRP A 471 7.15 21.42 14.80
CA TRP A 471 6.07 21.87 13.92
C TRP A 471 5.01 22.70 14.64
N TYR A 472 4.70 22.35 15.89
CA TYR A 472 3.75 23.10 16.71
C TYR A 472 4.18 24.56 16.92
N LEU A 473 5.42 24.79 17.39
CA LEU A 473 5.94 26.14 17.66
C LEU A 473 5.88 27.04 16.42
N ARG A 474 6.23 26.48 15.26
CA ARG A 474 6.20 27.21 14.01
C ARG A 474 4.78 27.57 13.57
N SER A 475 3.83 26.64 13.72
CA SER A 475 2.41 26.91 13.43
C SER A 475 1.83 28.03 14.31
N SER A 476 2.26 28.14 15.57
CA SER A 476 1.81 29.21 16.47
C SER A 476 2.40 30.58 16.12
N GLU A 477 3.64 30.66 15.66
CA GLU A 477 4.25 31.91 15.19
C GLU A 477 3.51 32.45 13.96
N GLU A 478 3.13 31.57 13.03
CA GLU A 478 2.41 31.97 11.81
C GLU A 478 0.97 32.41 12.09
N ASN A 479 0.25 31.76 13.01
CA ASN A 479 -1.09 32.20 13.43
C ASN A 479 -1.09 33.55 14.16
N ASN A 480 0.04 33.98 14.72
CA ASN A 480 0.17 35.31 15.31
C ASN A 480 0.50 36.41 14.28
N HIS A 481 0.78 36.03 13.03
CA HIS A 481 1.17 36.93 11.94
C HIS A 481 0.22 36.91 10.72
N ALA A 482 -0.85 36.13 10.78
CA ALA A 482 -1.96 36.09 9.82
C ALA A 482 -3.21 36.72 10.46
#